data_AF-A0A7S1LPD0-F1
#
_entry.id   AF-A0A7S1LPD0-F1
#
_cell.length_a   1.000
_cell.length_b   1.000
_cell.length_c   1.000
_cell.angle_alpha   90.00
_cell.angle_beta   90.00
_cell.angle_gamma   90.00
#
_symmetry.space_group_name_H-M   'P 1'
#
loop_
_entity.id
_entity.type
_entity.pdbx_description
1 polymer ?
#
loop_
_entity_poly.entity_id
_entity_poly.type
_entity_poly.pdbx_seq_one_letter_code
_entity_poly.pdbx_strand_id
1 'polypeptide(L)'
;YAGKVDHRDDPLFAQARCKLAEIVRGRVWFMMAFCNVIVVRVPGKSGAKSTLLLIDAGAASAADHIVEILSEHFFEKGEFVSHCVYTHGHVDHVGAIPFIEAAQKSAGHTTPIELWAHERTAARFRRYA
;
A
#
# COMPACT_ATOMS: atom_id res chain seq x y z
N TYR A 1 28.24 16.71 0.29
CA TYR A 1 28.38 16.13 -1.06
C TYR A 1 27.05 16.25 -1.77
N ALA A 2 26.96 17.08 -2.82
CA ALA A 2 25.77 17.16 -3.66
C ALA A 2 26.09 16.48 -5.00
N GLY A 3 25.52 15.30 -5.23
CA GLY A 3 25.60 14.62 -6.52
C GLY A 3 24.50 15.13 -7.44
N LYS A 4 24.82 15.32 -8.72
CA LYS A 4 23.84 15.65 -9.76
C LYS A 4 23.17 14.34 -10.18
N VAL A 5 21.87 14.19 -9.92
CA VAL A 5 21.08 13.03 -10.35
C VAL A 5 20.41 13.38 -11.69
N ASP A 6 20.67 12.61 -12.73
CA ASP A 6 19.96 12.70 -14.01
C ASP A 6 18.81 11.68 -14.00
N HIS A 7 17.60 12.18 -13.81
CA HIS A 7 16.37 11.38 -13.64
C HIS A 7 15.79 10.90 -14.96
N ARG A 8 16.38 11.29 -16.11
CA ARG A 8 15.84 10.97 -17.44
C ARG A 8 16.02 9.51 -17.86
N ASP A 9 16.97 8.81 -17.24
CA ASP A 9 17.24 7.38 -17.46
C ASP A 9 16.92 6.51 -16.24
N ASP A 10 16.34 7.08 -15.18
CA ASP A 10 16.06 6.33 -13.96
C ASP A 10 14.73 5.56 -14.12
N PRO A 11 14.76 4.21 -14.19
CA PRO A 11 13.57 3.38 -14.38
C PRO A 11 12.57 3.49 -13.23
N LEU A 12 12.92 4.14 -12.11
CA LEU A 12 12.02 4.44 -11.00
C LEU A 12 11.01 5.56 -11.34
N PHE A 13 11.36 6.50 -12.23
CA PHE A 13 10.46 7.60 -12.63
C PHE A 13 9.56 7.25 -13.83
N ALA A 14 9.89 6.21 -14.58
CA ALA A 14 9.16 5.79 -15.79
C ALA A 14 8.13 4.67 -15.55
N GLN A 15 8.02 4.12 -14.34
CA GLN A 15 7.12 2.99 -14.09
C GLN A 15 5.76 3.46 -13.58
N ALA A 16 4.85 3.71 -14.53
CA ALA A 16 3.41 3.70 -14.25
C ALA A 16 2.96 2.33 -13.70
N ARG A 17 3.69 1.26 -14.01
CA ARG A 17 3.37 -0.12 -13.59
C ARG A 17 3.97 -0.45 -12.24
N CYS A 18 3.12 -0.88 -11.32
CA CYS A 18 3.57 -1.42 -10.04
C CYS A 18 4.19 -2.81 -10.24
N LYS A 19 5.16 -3.19 -9.41
CA LYS A 19 5.75 -4.54 -9.42
C LYS A 19 5.82 -5.09 -7.99
N LEU A 20 5.36 -6.31 -7.79
CA LEU A 20 5.44 -6.99 -6.50
C LEU A 20 6.66 -7.90 -6.42
N ALA A 21 7.51 -7.69 -5.42
CA ALA A 21 8.61 -8.58 -5.10
C ALA A 21 8.39 -9.20 -3.73
N GLU A 22 8.48 -10.53 -3.62
CA GLU A 22 8.50 -11.20 -2.33
C GLU A 22 9.90 -11.06 -1.70
N ILE A 23 9.97 -10.44 -0.52
CA ILE A 23 11.24 -10.18 0.18
C ILE A 23 11.45 -11.19 1.31
N VAL A 24 10.37 -11.60 1.98
CA VAL A 24 10.37 -12.69 2.95
C VAL A 24 9.31 -13.69 2.54
N ARG A 25 9.74 -14.91 2.21
CA ARG A 25 8.88 -15.97 1.68
C ARG A 25 7.60 -16.15 2.52
N GLY A 26 6.47 -16.00 1.85
CA GLY A 26 5.12 -16.15 2.38
C GLY A 26 4.70 -15.12 3.43
N ARG A 27 5.49 -14.07 3.67
CA ARG A 27 5.24 -13.11 4.77
C ARG A 27 5.35 -11.63 4.39
N VAL A 28 6.33 -11.24 3.58
CA VAL A 28 6.59 -9.82 3.28
C VAL A 28 6.84 -9.62 1.81
N TRP A 29 6.12 -8.68 1.22
CA TRP A 29 6.29 -8.24 -0.16
C TRP A 29 6.56 -6.74 -0.21
N PHE A 30 7.37 -6.35 -1.18
CA PHE A 30 7.66 -4.97 -1.52
C PHE A 30 7.06 -4.68 -2.89
N MET A 31 6.07 -3.79 -2.92
CA MET A 31 5.45 -3.30 -4.14
C MET A 31 6.17 -2.01 -4.56
N MET A 32 6.95 -2.12 -5.63
CA MET A 32 7.55 -0.97 -6.31
C MET A 32 6.42 -0.20 -7.00
N ALA A 33 6.17 1.01 -6.52
CA ALA A 33 5.16 1.94 -7.03
C ALA A 33 5.70 3.38 -6.91
N PHE A 34 5.01 4.36 -7.47
CA PHE A 34 5.26 5.76 -7.12
C PHE A 34 4.92 5.93 -5.63
N CYS A 35 5.97 5.95 -4.83
CA CYS A 35 6.03 5.65 -3.40
C CYS A 35 5.66 4.20 -3.07
N ASN A 36 6.66 3.46 -2.60
CA ASN A 36 6.59 2.02 -2.42
C ASN A 36 5.57 1.62 -1.34
N VAL A 37 4.95 0.45 -1.52
CA VAL A 37 4.04 -0.15 -0.54
C VAL A 37 4.66 -1.44 -0.02
N ILE A 38 4.71 -1.64 1.29
CA ILE A 38 5.13 -2.93 1.87
C ILE A 38 3.87 -3.67 2.32
N VAL A 39 3.73 -4.91 1.89
CA VAL A 39 2.65 -5.80 2.31
C VAL A 39 3.22 -6.80 3.32
N VAL A 40 2.64 -6.86 4.51
CA VAL A 40 2.99 -7.81 5.56
C VAL A 40 1.80 -8.71 5.83
N ARG A 41 1.95 -10.01 5.64
CA ARG A 41 0.93 -10.99 6.02
C ARG A 41 0.95 -11.17 7.54
N VAL A 42 -0.19 -10.93 8.16
CA VAL A 42 -0.45 -11.14 9.59
C VAL A 42 -1.21 -12.46 9.75
N PRO A 43 -0.61 -13.49 10.37
CA PRO A 43 -1.29 -14.76 10.60
C PRO A 43 -2.56 -14.58 11.44
N GLY A 44 -3.65 -15.22 11.03
CA GLY A 44 -4.85 -15.30 11.85
C GLY A 44 -4.62 -16.17 13.10
N LYS A 45 -5.37 -15.90 14.17
CA LYS A 45 -5.39 -16.75 15.37
C LYS A 45 -6.43 -17.86 15.21
N SER A 46 -6.15 -19.06 15.74
CA SER A 46 -7.13 -20.13 15.95
C SER A 46 -8.04 -20.43 14.75
N GLY A 47 -7.47 -20.71 13.58
CA GLY A 47 -8.22 -21.09 12.37
C GLY A 47 -8.80 -19.90 11.57
N ALA A 48 -8.65 -18.66 12.04
CA ALA A 48 -8.95 -17.48 11.24
C ALA A 48 -7.97 -17.34 10.06
N LYS A 49 -8.45 -16.80 8.93
CA LYS A 49 -7.60 -16.45 7.79
C LYS A 49 -6.57 -15.39 8.18
N SER A 50 -5.44 -15.38 7.48
CA SER A 50 -4.50 -14.27 7.57
C SER A 50 -5.12 -12.97 7.04
N THR A 51 -4.61 -11.86 7.58
CA THR A 51 -4.91 -10.51 7.07
C THR A 51 -3.62 -9.86 6.60
N LEU A 52 -3.74 -8.69 5.99
CA LEU A 52 -2.61 -7.91 5.51
C LEU A 52 -2.50 -6.62 6.31
N LEU A 53 -1.26 -6.27 6.63
CA LEU A 53 -0.85 -4.95 7.08
C LEU A 53 -0.10 -4.29 5.92
N LEU A 54 -0.47 -3.06 5.58
CA LEU A 54 0.29 -2.24 4.66
C LEU A 54 1.21 -1.28 5.42
N ILE A 55 2.40 -1.03 4.87
CA ILE A 55 3.22 0.14 5.21
C ILE A 55 3.19 1.04 3.99
N ASP A 56 2.57 2.21 4.18
CA ASP A 56 2.08 3.10 3.13
C ASP A 56 1.08 2.45 2.17
N ALA A 57 0.45 3.26 1.33
CA ALA A 57 -0.55 2.84 0.36
C ALA A 57 -0.30 3.42 -1.04
N GLY A 58 0.87 4.03 -1.27
CA GLY A 58 1.22 4.63 -2.56
C GLY A 58 0.31 5.80 -2.95
N ALA A 59 0.55 6.33 -4.15
CA ALA A 59 -0.20 7.48 -4.66
C ALA A 59 -1.53 7.08 -5.29
N ALA A 60 -2.52 7.98 -5.24
CA ALA A 60 -3.83 7.77 -5.87
C ALA A 60 -3.72 7.55 -7.39
N SER A 61 -2.71 8.14 -8.05
CA SER A 61 -2.43 7.92 -9.47
C SER A 61 -1.99 6.49 -9.83
N ALA A 62 -1.57 5.69 -8.84
CA ALA A 62 -1.21 4.29 -9.00
C ALA A 62 -2.25 3.34 -8.40
N ALA A 63 -3.38 3.85 -7.90
CA ALA A 63 -4.34 3.07 -7.12
C ALA A 63 -4.89 1.86 -7.87
N ASP A 64 -5.19 2.00 -9.16
CA ASP A 64 -5.71 0.90 -9.98
C ASP A 64 -4.74 -0.28 -10.04
N HIS A 65 -3.45 -0.03 -10.30
CA HIS A 65 -2.42 -1.07 -10.32
C HIS A 65 -2.13 -1.65 -8.92
N ILE A 66 -2.21 -0.84 -7.86
CA ILE A 66 -2.06 -1.31 -6.48
C ILE A 66 -3.21 -2.27 -6.14
N VAL A 67 -4.44 -1.90 -6.49
CA VAL A 67 -5.64 -2.73 -6.27
C VAL A 67 -5.59 -4.01 -7.10
N GLU A 68 -5.17 -3.93 -8.37
CA GLU A 68 -4.97 -5.09 -9.24
C GLU A 68 -4.02 -6.10 -8.59
N ILE A 69 -2.82 -5.66 -8.20
CA ILE A 69 -1.84 -6.52 -7.53
C ILE A 69 -2.39 -7.09 -6.21
N LEU A 70 -3.03 -6.26 -5.38
CA LEU A 70 -3.59 -6.73 -4.11
C LEU A 70 -4.68 -7.78 -4.33
N SER A 71 -5.50 -7.60 -5.35
CA SER A 71 -6.59 -8.51 -5.69
C SER A 71 -6.07 -9.86 -6.14
N GLU A 72 -5.23 -9.88 -7.18
CA GLU A 72 -4.67 -11.10 -7.77
C GLU A 72 -3.83 -11.91 -6.77
N HIS A 73 -3.03 -11.21 -5.96
CA HIS A 73 -2.07 -11.89 -5.09
C HIS A 73 -2.65 -12.27 -3.72
N PHE A 74 -3.68 -11.58 -3.24
CA PHE A 74 -4.15 -11.74 -1.86
C PHE A 74 -5.68 -11.80 -1.72
N PHE A 75 -6.44 -10.87 -2.30
CA PHE A 75 -7.90 -10.83 -2.05
C PHE A 75 -8.65 -12.01 -2.64
N GLU A 76 -8.24 -12.51 -3.80
CA GLU A 76 -8.81 -13.73 -4.39
C GLU A 76 -8.58 -14.98 -3.53
N LYS A 77 -7.59 -14.95 -2.63
CA LYS A 77 -7.31 -16.01 -1.64
C LYS A 77 -8.11 -15.81 -0.35
N GLY A 78 -8.91 -14.74 -0.29
CA GLY A 78 -9.73 -14.32 0.83
C GLY A 78 -8.92 -13.72 1.98
N GLU A 79 -7.73 -13.20 1.71
CA GLU A 79 -7.03 -12.27 2.60
C GLU A 79 -7.57 -10.85 2.38
N PHE A 80 -7.37 -9.95 3.33
CA PHE A 80 -7.75 -8.54 3.20
C PHE A 80 -6.81 -7.68 4.03
N VAL A 81 -6.63 -6.43 3.63
CA VAL A 81 -5.96 -5.38 4.41
C VAL A 81 -6.84 -5.03 5.60
N SER A 82 -6.32 -5.31 6.79
CA SER A 82 -6.94 -4.94 8.05
C SER A 82 -6.36 -3.65 8.61
N HIS A 83 -5.09 -3.37 8.31
CA HIS A 83 -4.36 -2.22 8.84
C HIS A 83 -3.47 -1.57 7.78
N CYS A 84 -3.24 -0.27 7.90
CA CYS A 84 -2.21 0.46 7.16
C CYS A 84 -1.44 1.39 8.10
N VAL A 85 -0.12 1.40 8.00
CA VAL A 85 0.78 2.33 8.69
C VAL A 85 1.23 3.39 7.71
N TYR A 86 0.93 4.65 7.98
CA TYR A 86 1.51 5.77 7.24
C TYR A 86 2.87 6.11 7.85
N THR A 87 3.92 5.97 7.06
CA THR A 87 5.29 6.29 7.48
C THR A 87 5.44 7.78 7.75
N HIS A 88 4.79 8.62 6.95
CA HIS A 88 4.73 10.07 7.11
C HIS A 88 3.57 10.68 6.31
N GLY A 89 3.34 11.99 6.48
CA GLY A 89 2.18 12.68 5.92
C GLY A 89 2.36 13.31 4.53
N HIS A 90 2.92 12.60 3.55
CA HIS A 90 2.86 13.05 2.15
C HIS A 90 1.77 12.27 1.39
N VAL A 91 1.11 12.94 0.43
CA VAL A 91 -0.09 12.41 -0.25
C VAL A 91 0.19 11.17 -1.11
N ASP A 92 1.41 11.07 -1.60
CA ASP A 92 1.97 9.95 -2.35
C ASP A 92 2.13 8.68 -1.51
N HIS A 93 1.97 8.74 -0.18
CA HIS A 93 2.05 7.56 0.69
C HIS A 93 0.68 7.05 1.16
N VAL A 94 -0.41 7.78 0.91
CA VAL A 94 -1.74 7.48 1.51
C VAL A 94 -2.88 7.41 0.51
N GLY A 95 -2.59 7.67 -0.76
CA GLY A 95 -3.59 7.97 -1.78
C GLY A 95 -4.46 6.79 -2.21
N ALA A 96 -3.98 5.54 -2.11
CA ALA A 96 -4.76 4.40 -2.61
C ALA A 96 -5.76 3.80 -1.60
N ILE A 97 -5.77 4.20 -0.32
CA ILE A 97 -6.62 3.57 0.71
C ILE A 97 -8.11 3.52 0.32
N PRO A 98 -8.76 4.60 -0.15
CA PRO A 98 -10.18 4.55 -0.52
C PRO A 98 -10.49 3.54 -1.63
N PHE A 99 -9.54 3.35 -2.57
CA PHE A 99 -9.67 2.40 -3.68
C PHE A 99 -9.53 0.96 -3.20
N ILE A 100 -8.58 0.73 -2.27
CA ILE A 100 -8.38 -0.57 -1.62
C ILE A 100 -9.64 -0.96 -0.83
N GLU A 101 -10.21 -0.03 -0.05
CA GLU A 101 -11.46 -0.28 0.69
C GLU A 101 -12.63 -0.61 -0.24
N ALA A 102 -12.75 0.09 -1.38
CA ALA A 102 -13.78 -0.19 -2.37
C ALA A 102 -13.62 -1.58 -3.01
N ALA A 103 -12.39 -1.99 -3.31
CA ALA A 103 -12.07 -3.32 -3.82
C ALA A 103 -12.40 -4.42 -2.80
N GLN A 104 -12.00 -4.24 -1.55
CA GLN A 104 -12.30 -5.17 -0.46
C GLN A 104 -13.81 -5.30 -0.21
N LYS A 105 -14.54 -4.18 -0.24
CA LYS A 105 -16.00 -4.18 -0.13
C LYS A 105 -16.64 -4.99 -1.25
N SER A 106 -16.14 -4.86 -2.47
CA SER A 106 -16.60 -5.64 -3.63
C SER A 106 -16.29 -7.13 -3.47
N ALA A 107 -15.20 -7.47 -2.77
CA ALA A 107 -14.84 -8.83 -2.39
C ALA A 107 -15.55 -9.36 -1.11
N GLY A 108 -16.49 -8.59 -0.53
CA GLY A 108 -17.27 -8.99 0.64
C GLY A 108 -16.66 -8.63 2.02
N HIS A 109 -15.53 -7.92 2.04
CA HIS A 109 -14.91 -7.42 3.26
C HIS A 109 -15.31 -5.96 3.52
N THR A 110 -16.18 -5.73 4.51
CA THR A 110 -16.78 -4.41 4.79
C THR A 110 -16.17 -3.68 5.98
N THR A 111 -15.27 -4.33 6.72
CA THR A 111 -14.55 -3.68 7.83
C THR A 111 -13.60 -2.61 7.27
N PRO A 112 -13.70 -1.35 7.72
CA PRO A 112 -12.76 -0.31 7.31
C PRO A 112 -11.32 -0.64 7.71
N ILE A 113 -10.36 -0.13 6.95
CA ILE A 113 -8.94 -0.34 7.25
C ILE A 113 -8.57 0.51 8.47
N GLU A 114 -7.97 -0.10 9.49
CA GLU A 114 -7.44 0.65 10.63
C GLU A 114 -6.15 1.37 10.23
N LEU A 115 -6.11 2.69 10.45
CA LEU A 115 -4.99 3.55 10.03
C LEU A 115 -4.12 3.92 11.24
N TRP A 116 -2.84 3.59 11.18
CA TRP A 116 -1.83 3.98 12.17
C TRP A 116 -0.89 5.01 11.57
N ALA A 117 -0.69 6.11 12.28
CA ALA A 117 0.18 7.18 11.82
C ALA A 117 0.73 7.96 13.02
N HIS A 118 1.78 8.75 12.79
CA HIS A 118 2.21 9.75 13.74
C HIS A 118 1.06 10.77 14.01
N GLU A 119 0.88 11.20 15.26
CA GLU A 119 -0.20 12.09 15.71
C GLU A 119 -0.31 13.40 14.89
N ARG A 120 0.82 13.87 14.35
CA ARG A 120 0.91 15.10 13.52
C ARG A 120 0.56 14.89 12.04
N THR A 121 0.37 13.67 11.57
CA THR A 121 0.10 13.37 10.16
C THR A 121 -1.19 14.03 9.67
N ALA A 122 -2.24 14.06 10.48
CA ALA A 122 -3.49 14.74 10.12
C ALA A 122 -3.30 16.26 9.90
N ALA A 123 -2.45 16.91 10.71
CA ALA A 123 -2.13 18.33 10.51
C ALA A 123 -1.34 18.56 9.22
N ARG A 124 -0.48 17.60 8.84
CA ARG A 124 0.29 17.65 7.59
C ARG A 124 -0.62 17.61 6.35
N PHE A 125 -1.68 16.79 6.36
CA PHE A 125 -2.58 16.67 5.21
C PHE A 125 -3.35 17.95 4.88
N ARG A 126 -3.59 18.82 5.86
CA ARG A 126 -4.26 20.13 5.63
C ARG A 126 -3.49 21.06 4.70
N ARG A 127 -2.22 20.78 4.41
CA ARG A 127 -1.42 21.53 3.44
C ARG A 127 -1.78 21.24 1.97
N TYR A 128 -2.55 20.19 1.72
CA TYR A 128 -2.94 19.74 0.38
C TYR A 128 -4.44 19.98 0.09
N ALA A 129 -5.14 20.64 1.00
CA ALA A 129 -6.57 20.98 0.90
C ALA A 129 -6.78 22.42 0.41
#